data_AF-A0A7S2INK3-F1
#
_entry.id   AF-A0A7S2INK3-F1
#
_cell.length_a   1.000
_cell.length_b   1.000
_cell.length_c   1.000
_cell.angle_alpha   90.00
_cell.angle_beta   90.00
_cell.angle_gamma   90.00
#
_symmetry.space_group_name_H-M   'P 1'
#
loop_
_entity.id
_entity.type
_entity.pdbx_description
1 polymer ?
#
loop_
_entity_poly.entity_id
_entity_poly.type
_entity_poly.pdbx_seq_one_letter_code
_entity_poly.pdbx_strand_id
1 'polypeptide(L)'
;VPFGKEVGFVIGDLYIEGKPVEDSPRWVLKRQIEKAAEAGYIFKTGVEPEFFFISKETTEIHDTKDTLPKPCYETATIMPRYGELRDIVHALNDAGFGVYQT
;
A
#
# COMPACT_ATOMS: atom_id res chain seq x y z
N VAL A 1 13.74 -3.41 -5.38
CA VAL A 1 12.32 -2.96 -5.40
C VAL A 1 11.83 -2.97 -6.85
N PRO A 2 10.52 -3.03 -7.14
CA PRO A 2 10.05 -3.20 -8.53
C PRO A 2 10.62 -2.18 -9.53
N PHE A 3 10.85 -0.94 -9.10
CA PHE A 3 11.36 0.17 -9.91
C PHE A 3 12.88 0.44 -9.78
N GLY A 4 13.61 -0.44 -9.09
CA GLY A 4 15.05 -0.33 -8.80
C GLY A 4 15.57 -1.69 -8.35
N LYS A 5 15.86 -2.55 -9.33
CA LYS A 5 16.11 -4.00 -9.12
C LYS A 5 17.45 -4.26 -8.43
N GLU A 6 18.36 -3.30 -8.47
CA GLU A 6 19.62 -3.27 -7.75
C GLU A 6 19.46 -3.07 -6.22
N VAL A 7 18.28 -2.63 -5.76
CA VAL A 7 18.02 -2.35 -4.34
C VAL A 7 17.18 -3.46 -3.70
N GLY A 8 17.66 -4.04 -2.61
CA GLY A 8 16.90 -4.92 -1.72
C GLY A 8 16.18 -4.14 -0.62
N PHE A 9 14.88 -4.36 -0.46
CA PHE A 9 14.10 -3.76 0.65
C PHE A 9 13.74 -4.85 1.67
N VAL A 10 14.06 -4.61 2.94
CA VAL A 10 13.85 -5.56 4.03
C VAL A 10 13.16 -4.86 5.20
N ILE A 11 12.07 -5.44 5.69
CA ILE A 11 11.39 -4.97 6.90
C ILE A 11 12.04 -5.63 8.12
N GLY A 12 12.69 -4.82 8.96
CA GLY A 12 13.31 -5.25 10.21
C GLY A 12 12.41 -5.12 11.44
N ASP A 13 12.83 -5.76 12.52
CA ASP A 13 12.29 -5.54 13.87
C ASP A 13 13.18 -4.56 14.63
N LEU A 14 12.56 -3.69 15.44
CA LEU A 14 13.29 -2.70 16.21
C LEU A 14 13.80 -3.31 17.53
N TYR A 15 15.11 -3.15 17.77
CA TYR A 15 15.79 -3.55 18.99
C TYR A 15 16.65 -2.39 19.52
N ILE A 16 16.74 -2.28 20.85
CA ILE A 16 17.67 -1.39 21.57
C ILE A 16 18.36 -2.24 22.64
N GLU A 17 19.69 -2.18 22.69
CA GLU A 17 20.51 -2.96 23.66
C GLU A 17 20.22 -4.47 23.64
N GLY A 18 19.97 -5.02 22.44
CA GLY A 18 19.64 -6.43 22.26
C GLY A 18 18.23 -6.82 22.72
N LYS A 19 17.41 -5.87 23.17
CA LYS A 19 16.01 -6.09 23.57
C LYS A 19 15.03 -5.53 22.55
N PRO A 20 13.89 -6.18 22.31
CA PRO A 20 12.87 -5.66 21.42
C PRO A 20 12.30 -4.35 21.96
N VAL A 21 12.05 -3.38 21.09
CA VAL A 21 11.25 -2.20 21.44
C VAL A 21 9.79 -2.59 21.31
N GLU A 22 9.22 -3.04 22.43
CA GLU A 22 7.89 -3.67 22.45
C GLU A 22 6.75 -2.77 21.96
N ASP A 23 6.91 -1.46 22.11
CA ASP A 23 5.93 -0.46 21.68
C ASP A 23 6.03 -0.13 20.19
N SER A 24 7.04 -0.65 19.49
CA SER A 24 7.11 -0.49 18.04
C SER A 24 5.93 -1.20 17.38
N PRO A 25 5.33 -0.62 16.31
CA PRO A 25 4.10 -1.16 15.72
C PRO A 25 4.18 -2.64 15.32
N ARG A 26 5.35 -3.10 14.85
CA ARG A 26 5.55 -4.49 14.42
C ARG A 26 5.58 -5.46 15.61
N TRP A 27 6.19 -5.08 16.74
CA TRP A 27 6.17 -5.89 17.96
C TRP A 27 4.77 -5.97 18.57
N VAL A 28 4.02 -4.85 18.56
CA VAL A 28 2.61 -4.84 18.98
C VAL A 28 1.78 -5.80 18.13
N LEU A 29 1.89 -5.73 16.79
CA LEU A 29 1.15 -6.60 15.87
C LEU A 29 1.48 -8.09 16.10
N LYS A 30 2.77 -8.45 16.21
CA LYS A 30 3.19 -9.84 16.47
C LYS A 30 2.56 -10.43 17.72
N ARG A 31 2.53 -9.67 18.82
CA ARG A 31 1.91 -10.10 20.08
C ARG A 31 0.41 -10.35 19.93
N GLN A 32 -0.29 -9.55 19.13
CA GLN A 32 -1.72 -9.78 18.87
C GLN A 32 -1.96 -11.03 18.00
N ILE A 33 -1.10 -11.26 17.00
CA ILE A 33 -1.16 -12.48 16.16
C ILE A 33 -0.89 -13.72 17.01
N GLU A 34 0.09 -13.67 17.92
CA GLU A 34 0.40 -14.77 18.83
C GLU A 34 -0.78 -15.10 19.76
N LYS A 35 -1.38 -14.09 20.39
CA LYS A 35 -2.60 -14.28 21.21
C LYS A 35 -3.76 -14.89 20.43
N ALA A 36 -3.95 -14.48 19.17
CA ALA A 36 -4.97 -15.07 18.31
C ALA A 36 -4.68 -16.55 18.02
N ALA A 37 -3.43 -16.90 17.77
CA ALA A 37 -2.99 -18.27 17.53
C ALA A 37 -3.14 -19.16 18.77
N GLU A 38 -2.79 -18.67 19.96
CA GLU A 38 -3.01 -19.37 21.24
C GLU A 38 -4.48 -19.69 21.50
N ALA A 39 -5.38 -18.82 21.03
CA ALA A 39 -6.82 -19.04 21.10
C ALA A 39 -7.39 -19.92 19.96
N GLY A 40 -6.53 -20.45 19.08
CA GLY A 40 -6.92 -21.33 17.97
C GLY A 40 -7.35 -20.62 16.68
N TYR A 41 -7.08 -19.31 16.56
CA TYR A 41 -7.43 -18.52 15.38
C TYR A 41 -6.22 -18.21 14.49
N ILE A 42 -6.48 -18.01 13.19
CA ILE A 42 -5.50 -17.51 12.23
C ILE A 42 -5.95 -16.12 11.76
N PHE A 43 -5.19 -15.08 12.09
CA PHE A 43 -5.48 -13.73 11.64
C PHE A 43 -5.13 -13.54 10.16
N LYS A 44 -6.08 -13.04 9.38
CA LYS A 44 -5.90 -12.63 7.98
C LYS A 44 -6.65 -11.32 7.76
N THR A 45 -6.05 -10.39 7.01
CA THR A 45 -6.68 -9.12 6.66
C THR A 45 -6.28 -8.69 5.25
N GLY A 46 -7.12 -7.85 4.63
CA GLY A 46 -6.84 -7.11 3.40
C GLY A 46 -6.91 -5.62 3.66
N VAL A 47 -6.31 -4.81 2.78
CA VAL A 47 -6.38 -3.35 2.84
C VAL A 47 -6.83 -2.80 1.49
N GLU A 48 -7.62 -1.73 1.53
CA GLU A 48 -8.03 -0.94 0.36
C GLU A 48 -7.36 0.43 0.47
N PRO A 49 -6.08 0.56 0.05
CA PRO A 49 -5.31 1.78 0.26
C PRO A 49 -5.64 2.82 -0.81
N GLU A 50 -6.73 3.55 -0.63
CA GLU A 50 -7.09 4.67 -1.50
C GLU A 50 -6.01 5.76 -1.49
N PHE A 51 -5.78 6.39 -2.65
CA PHE A 51 -4.80 7.47 -2.81
C PHE A 51 -5.25 8.46 -3.88
N PHE A 52 -4.64 9.66 -3.87
CA PHE A 52 -4.86 10.71 -4.85
C PHE A 52 -3.60 10.96 -5.67
N PHE A 53 -3.77 11.21 -6.97
CA PHE A 53 -2.75 11.87 -7.78
C PHE A 53 -2.86 13.38 -7.57
N ILE A 54 -1.79 14.00 -7.06
CA ILE A 54 -1.69 15.44 -6.85
C ILE A 54 -0.63 16.06 -7.77
N SER A 55 -0.74 17.36 -8.02
CA SER A 55 0.30 18.13 -8.69
C SER A 55 1.60 18.13 -7.87
N LYS A 56 2.75 18.17 -8.54
CA LYS A 56 4.05 18.36 -7.87
C LYS A 56 4.36 19.84 -7.62
N GLU A 57 3.72 20.72 -8.38
CA GLU A 57 3.97 22.15 -8.44
C GLU A 57 2.94 22.95 -7.62
N THR A 58 1.77 22.38 -7.36
CA THR A 58 0.64 23.03 -6.70
C THR A 58 0.04 22.12 -5.63
N THR A 59 -0.88 22.66 -4.83
CA THR A 59 -1.64 21.90 -3.81
C THR A 59 -2.90 21.23 -4.36
N GLU A 60 -3.11 21.31 -5.68
CA GLU A 60 -4.32 20.78 -6.34
C GLU A 60 -4.17 19.30 -6.71
N ILE A 61 -5.31 18.66 -6.98
CA ILE A 61 -5.32 17.36 -7.66
C ILE A 61 -4.62 17.46 -9.01
N HIS A 62 -4.05 16.35 -9.47
CA HIS A 62 -3.26 16.37 -10.70
C HIS A 62 -4.13 16.75 -11.92
N ASP A 63 -5.35 16.24 -12.02
CA ASP A 63 -6.25 16.58 -13.13
C ASP A 63 -7.31 17.60 -12.70
N THR A 64 -7.06 18.87 -13.01
CA THR A 64 -7.99 19.97 -12.69
C THR A 64 -9.31 19.92 -13.47
N LYS A 65 -9.45 19.00 -14.44
CA LYS A 65 -10.71 18.77 -15.15
C LYS A 65 -11.62 17.78 -14.45
N ASP A 66 -11.10 17.00 -13.49
CA ASP A 66 -11.91 16.12 -12.64
C ASP A 66 -12.75 16.96 -11.67
N THR A 67 -13.93 17.36 -12.12
CA THR A 67 -14.81 18.34 -11.44
C THR A 67 -16.26 17.86 -11.35
N LEU A 68 -16.53 16.62 -11.77
CA LEU A 68 -17.87 16.06 -11.71
C LEU A 68 -18.33 15.93 -10.25
N PRO A 69 -19.61 16.17 -9.94
CA PRO A 69 -20.13 16.04 -8.58
C PRO A 69 -20.13 14.59 -8.07
N LYS A 70 -19.99 13.59 -8.97
CA LYS A 70 -19.91 12.16 -8.66
C LYS A 70 -18.90 11.48 -9.61
N PRO A 71 -17.59 11.61 -9.37
CA PRO A 71 -16.54 11.17 -10.30
C PRO A 71 -16.12 9.69 -10.12
N CYS A 72 -16.77 8.97 -9.20
CA CYS A 72 -16.41 7.59 -8.88
C CYS A 72 -16.61 6.67 -10.10
N TYR A 73 -15.56 5.93 -10.46
CA TYR A 73 -15.49 5.04 -11.64
C TYR A 73 -15.62 5.75 -13.00
N GLU A 74 -15.42 7.07 -13.06
CA GLU A 74 -15.49 7.82 -14.30
C GLU A 74 -14.32 7.47 -15.23
N THR A 75 -14.64 6.99 -16.44
CA THR A 75 -13.61 6.57 -17.40
C THR A 75 -12.78 7.76 -17.88
N ALA A 76 -13.39 8.94 -18.03
CA ALA A 76 -12.70 10.14 -18.47
C ALA A 76 -11.62 10.63 -17.48
N THR A 77 -11.75 10.33 -16.18
CA THR A 77 -10.79 10.71 -15.13
C THR A 77 -9.75 9.62 -14.87
N ILE A 78 -10.11 8.35 -15.08
CA ILE A 78 -9.20 7.19 -14.92
C ILE A 78 -8.24 7.05 -16.11
N MET A 79 -8.74 7.14 -17.35
CA MET A 79 -7.93 6.85 -18.54
C MET A 79 -6.67 7.71 -18.69
N PRO A 80 -6.67 9.01 -18.32
CA PRO A 80 -5.45 9.81 -18.29
C PRO A 80 -4.35 9.29 -17.35
N ARG A 81 -4.68 8.42 -16.38
CA ARG A 81 -3.75 7.81 -15.40
C ARG A 81 -3.57 6.32 -15.57
N TYR A 82 -4.17 5.75 -16.60
CA TYR A 82 -4.16 4.30 -16.79
C TYR A 82 -2.74 3.75 -16.92
N GLY A 83 -1.81 4.50 -17.49
CA GLY A 83 -0.40 4.10 -17.59
C GLY A 83 0.24 3.88 -16.22
N GLU A 84 0.15 4.86 -15.33
CA GLU A 84 0.70 4.80 -13.97
C GLU A 84 -0.01 3.72 -13.13
N LEU A 85 -1.34 3.63 -13.23
CA LEU A 85 -2.12 2.60 -12.54
C LEU A 85 -1.71 1.19 -12.99
N ARG A 86 -1.57 0.96 -14.29
CA ARG A 86 -1.10 -0.30 -14.87
C ARG A 86 0.30 -0.65 -14.36
N ASP A 87 1.21 0.31 -14.33
CA ASP A 87 2.59 0.08 -13.91
C ASP A 87 2.67 -0.27 -12.41
N ILE A 88 1.84 0.34 -11.56
CA ILE A 88 1.68 -0.04 -10.14
C ILE A 88 1.15 -1.47 -10.02
N VAL A 89 0.08 -1.81 -10.75
CA VAL A 89 -0.53 -3.16 -10.72
C VAL A 89 0.49 -4.22 -11.15
N HIS A 90 1.24 -3.98 -12.22
CA HIS A 90 2.31 -4.89 -12.67
C HIS A 90 3.41 -5.03 -11.62
N ALA A 91 3.87 -3.93 -11.01
CA ALA A 91 4.88 -3.98 -9.97
C ALA A 91 4.45 -4.77 -8.73
N LEU A 92 3.18 -4.64 -8.32
CA LEU A 92 2.61 -5.41 -7.21
C LEU A 92 2.47 -6.90 -7.56
N ASN A 93 2.05 -7.21 -8.79
CA ASN A 93 1.91 -8.59 -9.24
C ASN A 93 3.25 -9.29 -9.47
N ASP A 94 4.28 -8.59 -9.95
CA ASP A 94 5.66 -9.06 -9.98
C ASP A 94 6.18 -9.42 -8.58
N ALA A 95 5.67 -8.75 -7.54
CA ALA A 95 5.97 -9.03 -6.14
C ALA A 95 5.02 -10.07 -5.50
N GLY A 96 4.08 -10.65 -6.26
CA GLY A 96 3.20 -11.73 -5.82
C GLY A 96 1.94 -11.29 -5.06
N PHE A 97 1.55 -10.02 -5.12
CA PHE A 97 0.40 -9.50 -4.35
C PHE A 97 -0.97 -9.93 -4.91
N GLY A 98 -1.06 -10.35 -6.18
CA GLY A 98 -2.31 -10.87 -6.76
C GLY A 98 -3.42 -9.81 -6.88
N VAL A 99 -3.06 -8.59 -7.30
CA VAL A 99 -3.99 -7.49 -7.57
C VAL A 99 -4.96 -7.90 -8.68
N TYR A 100 -6.26 -7.79 -8.40
CA TYR A 100 -7.34 -8.28 -9.27
C TYR A 100 -8.14 -7.18 -9.98
N GLN A 101 -8.01 -5.92 -9.54
CA GLN A 101 -8.72 -4.78 -10.11
C GLN A 101 -7.72 -3.66 -10.43
N THR A 102 -7.96 -2.95 -11.54
CA THR A 102 -7.20 -1.78 -12.00
C THR A 102 -8.15 -0.61 -12.19
#